data_AF-A0A0G1YI33-F1
#
_entry.id   AF-A0A0G1YI33-F1
#
_cell.length_a   1.000
_cell.length_b   1.000
_cell.length_c   1.000
_cell.angle_alpha   90.00
_cell.angle_beta   90.00
_cell.angle_gamma   90.00
#
_symmetry.space_group_name_H-M   'P 1'
#
loop_
_entity.id
_entity.type
_entity.pdbx_description
1 polymer ?
#
loop_
_entity_poly.entity_id
_entity_poly.type
_entity_poly.pdbx_seq_one_letter_code
_entity_poly.pdbx_strand_id
1 'polypeptide(L)'
;MFLTPHVAVAVAIAAVVPNPILAIPLAFLSHFVLDMLPHWDDLGLGKLRERTVRIPAHAARLVVMDGLLAVSFAFFFIYFSFPDWGMALNIGACALAALLPDAYYIPLAFFGKRWGFILWVVRVQSKLQEKAKAPRAFGVFTQIFAIASGFLIAFQQILVRLPQTWQIL
;
A
#
# COMPACT_ATOMS: atom_id res chain seq x y z
N MET A 1 7.55 -5.18 0.68
CA MET A 1 7.82 -3.75 0.95
C MET A 1 7.01 -3.28 2.16
N PHE A 2 7.22 -2.07 2.70
CA PHE A 2 6.29 -1.45 3.65
C PHE A 2 4.93 -1.12 3.04
N LEU A 3 3.90 -0.96 3.87
CA LEU A 3 2.49 -0.65 3.55
C LEU A 3 2.33 0.77 3.00
N THR A 4 3.04 1.75 3.55
CA THR A 4 2.84 3.17 3.20
C THR A 4 3.08 3.47 1.71
N PRO A 5 4.14 2.96 1.06
CA PRO A 5 4.31 3.12 -0.39
C PRO A 5 3.16 2.54 -1.23
N HIS A 6 2.59 1.40 -0.83
CA HIS A 6 1.44 0.80 -1.54
C HIS A 6 0.21 1.72 -1.45
N VAL A 7 -0.07 2.25 -0.26
CA VAL A 7 -1.18 3.19 -0.07
C VAL A 7 -0.94 4.49 -0.82
N ALA A 8 0.27 5.04 -0.80
CA ALA A 8 0.58 6.29 -1.49
C ALA A 8 0.31 6.21 -2.99
N VAL A 9 0.72 5.11 -3.64
CA VAL A 9 0.44 4.89 -5.06
C VAL A 9 -1.03 4.58 -5.32
N ALA A 10 -1.72 3.85 -4.43
CA ALA A 10 -3.15 3.60 -4.55
C ALA A 10 -3.98 4.90 -4.48
N VAL A 11 -3.62 5.80 -3.57
CA VAL A 11 -4.24 7.13 -3.46
C VAL A 11 -4.01 7.94 -4.75
N ALA A 12 -2.79 7.91 -5.30
CA ALA A 12 -2.50 8.55 -6.58
C ALA A 12 -3.33 7.98 -7.73
N ILE A 13 -3.47 6.65 -7.82
CA ILE A 13 -4.31 5.98 -8.80
C ILE A 13 -5.77 6.43 -8.65
N ALA A 14 -6.30 6.46 -7.43
CA ALA A 14 -7.67 6.89 -7.18
C ALA A 14 -7.93 8.36 -7.55
N ALA A 15 -6.94 9.23 -7.33
CA ALA A 15 -7.03 10.65 -7.68
C ALA A 15 -6.98 10.87 -9.21
N VAL A 16 -6.17 10.07 -9.92
CA VAL A 16 -6.02 10.16 -11.39
C VAL A 16 -7.16 9.45 -12.13
N VAL A 17 -7.65 8.32 -11.62
CA VAL A 17 -8.66 7.47 -12.27
C VAL A 17 -9.99 7.57 -11.49
N PRO A 18 -10.95 8.40 -11.95
CA PRO A 18 -12.21 8.62 -11.22
C PRO A 18 -13.11 7.39 -11.19
N ASN A 19 -12.99 6.50 -12.19
CA ASN A 19 -13.85 5.34 -12.30
C ASN A 19 -13.37 4.24 -11.32
N PRO A 20 -14.14 3.94 -10.24
CA PRO A 20 -13.72 2.97 -9.24
C PRO A 20 -13.61 1.55 -9.80
N ILE A 21 -14.37 1.20 -10.84
CA ILE A 21 -14.31 -0.10 -11.51
C ILE A 21 -12.92 -0.36 -12.10
N LEU A 22 -12.22 0.71 -12.53
CA LEU A 22 -10.85 0.62 -13.04
C LEU A 22 -9.81 0.92 -11.94
N ALA A 23 -10.05 1.92 -11.10
CA ALA A 23 -9.10 2.37 -10.10
C ALA A 23 -8.81 1.28 -9.06
N ILE A 24 -9.84 0.57 -8.58
CA ILE A 24 -9.69 -0.45 -7.54
C ILE A 24 -8.84 -1.64 -8.03
N PRO A 25 -9.09 -2.26 -9.21
CA PRO A 25 -8.21 -3.28 -9.75
C PRO A 25 -6.78 -2.77 -9.99
N LEU A 26 -6.61 -1.54 -10.49
CA LEU A 26 -5.29 -0.96 -10.71
C LEU A 26 -4.52 -0.77 -9.39
N ALA A 27 -5.19 -0.34 -8.32
CA ALA A 27 -4.60 -0.22 -6.99
C ALA A 27 -4.24 -1.58 -6.38
N PHE A 28 -5.07 -2.60 -6.59
CA PHE A 28 -4.74 -3.98 -6.19
C PHE A 28 -3.50 -4.50 -6.96
N LEU A 29 -3.45 -4.28 -8.28
CA LEU A 29 -2.34 -4.74 -9.12
C LEU A 29 -1.05 -3.96 -8.87
N SER A 30 -1.14 -2.67 -8.55
CA SER A 30 0.03 -1.83 -8.24
C SER A 30 0.79 -2.34 -7.02
N HIS A 31 0.12 -3.03 -6.10
CA HIS A 31 0.77 -3.73 -4.99
C HIS A 31 1.92 -4.62 -5.49
N PHE A 32 1.62 -5.54 -6.41
CA PHE A 32 2.60 -6.49 -6.93
C PHE A 32 3.69 -5.80 -7.76
N VAL A 33 3.34 -4.75 -8.50
CA VAL A 33 4.31 -3.94 -9.25
C VAL A 33 5.30 -3.28 -8.32
N LEU A 34 4.84 -2.72 -7.20
CA LEU A 34 5.72 -2.09 -6.23
C LEU A 34 6.59 -3.09 -5.47
N ASP A 35 6.05 -4.28 -5.19
CA ASP A 35 6.84 -5.38 -4.63
C ASP A 35 7.93 -5.90 -5.58
N MET A 36 7.90 -5.53 -6.87
CA MET A 36 9.00 -5.81 -7.81
C MET A 36 10.08 -4.72 -7.80
N LEU A 37 9.81 -3.54 -7.22
CA LEU A 37 10.81 -2.48 -7.12
C LEU A 37 11.84 -2.81 -6.05
N PRO A 38 13.13 -2.45 -6.25
CA PRO A 38 14.16 -2.67 -5.24
C PRO A 38 13.72 -2.06 -3.92
N HIS A 39 13.57 -2.85 -2.85
CA HIS A 39 13.05 -2.34 -1.59
C HIS A 39 13.71 -3.01 -0.38
N TRP A 40 13.72 -2.30 0.74
CA TRP A 40 14.22 -2.86 2.00
C TRP A 40 13.08 -3.45 2.80
N ASP A 41 13.18 -4.76 3.07
CA ASP A 41 12.29 -5.49 3.97
C ASP A 41 13.05 -6.68 4.56
N ASP A 42 13.76 -6.41 5.66
CA ASP A 42 14.51 -7.41 6.40
C ASP A 42 13.76 -7.91 7.65
N LEU A 43 12.42 -7.89 7.60
CA LEU A 43 11.56 -8.33 8.70
C LEU A 43 11.35 -9.86 8.72
N GLY A 44 11.87 -10.57 7.71
CA GLY A 44 11.73 -12.02 7.59
C GLY A 44 10.34 -12.49 7.12
N LEU A 45 9.44 -11.57 6.77
CA LEU A 45 8.05 -11.88 6.36
C LEU A 45 7.98 -12.64 5.02
N GLY A 46 8.90 -12.38 4.08
CA GLY A 46 9.01 -13.16 2.84
C GLY A 46 9.28 -14.66 3.05
N LYS A 47 9.81 -15.06 4.23
CA LYS A 47 10.04 -16.47 4.59
C LYS A 47 8.80 -17.17 5.13
N LEU A 48 7.66 -16.48 5.27
CA LEU A 48 6.35 -17.05 5.67
C LEU A 48 5.74 -17.97 4.59
N ARG A 49 6.57 -18.53 3.71
CA ARG A 49 6.15 -19.29 2.54
C ARG A 49 5.34 -20.53 2.93
N GLU A 50 5.69 -21.19 4.04
CA GLU A 50 5.06 -22.47 4.43
C GLU A 50 5.07 -22.81 5.94
N ARG A 51 5.61 -21.95 6.82
CA ARG A 51 5.66 -22.17 8.28
C ARG A 51 5.34 -20.89 9.04
N THR A 52 4.71 -21.04 10.21
CA THR A 52 4.52 -19.97 11.18
C THR A 52 5.89 -19.55 11.72
N VAL A 53 6.38 -18.38 11.31
CA VAL A 53 7.64 -17.81 11.82
C VAL A 53 7.30 -16.83 12.94
N ARG A 54 8.02 -16.90 14.06
CA ARG A 54 7.90 -15.89 15.12
C ARG A 54 8.42 -14.56 14.59
N ILE A 55 7.54 -13.57 14.49
CA ILE A 55 7.91 -12.19 14.13
C ILE A 55 8.62 -11.57 15.34
N PRO A 56 9.87 -11.08 15.20
CA PRO A 56 10.56 -10.46 16.32
C PRO A 56 9.87 -9.14 16.70
N ALA A 57 9.93 -8.76 17.99
CA ALA A 57 9.18 -7.61 18.52
C ALA A 57 9.50 -6.29 17.83
N HIS A 58 10.75 -6.09 17.39
CA HIS A 58 11.15 -4.89 16.63
C HIS A 58 10.47 -4.86 15.26
N ALA A 59 10.35 -6.01 14.58
CA ALA A 59 9.70 -6.10 13.29
C ALA A 59 8.20 -5.87 13.42
N ALA A 60 7.57 -6.47 14.43
CA ALA A 60 6.16 -6.21 14.73
C ALA A 60 5.90 -4.72 15.00
N ARG A 61 6.78 -4.06 15.77
CA ARG A 61 6.67 -2.61 16.02
C ARG A 61 6.77 -1.79 14.75
N LEU A 62 7.73 -2.09 13.87
CA LEU A 62 7.87 -1.40 12.58
C LEU A 62 6.64 -1.57 11.69
N VAL A 63 6.10 -2.79 11.58
CA VAL A 63 4.87 -3.06 10.82
C VAL A 63 3.69 -2.29 11.37
N VAL A 64 3.53 -2.23 12.70
CA VAL A 64 2.45 -1.44 13.32
C VAL A 64 2.62 0.05 13.06
N MET A 65 3.83 0.59 13.20
CA MET A 65 4.09 2.02 12.96
C MET A 65 3.87 2.40 11.50
N ASP A 66 4.32 1.58 10.57
CA ASP A 66 4.11 1.77 9.15
C ASP A 66 2.63 1.60 8.76
N GLY A 67 1.91 0.64 9.37
CA GLY A 67 0.47 0.50 9.20
C GLY A 67 -0.32 1.73 9.68
N LEU A 68 0.06 2.29 10.83
CA LEU A 68 -0.52 3.55 11.32
C LEU A 68 -0.23 4.70 10.36
N LEU A 69 1.01 4.82 9.85
CA LEU A 69 1.38 5.84 8.89
C LEU A 69 0.58 5.70 7.59
N ALA A 70 0.45 4.49 7.05
CA ALA A 70 -0.32 4.21 5.84
C ALA A 70 -1.81 4.59 6.01
N VAL A 71 -2.41 4.22 7.15
CA VAL A 71 -3.80 4.59 7.47
C VAL A 71 -3.96 6.11 7.61
N SER A 72 -3.07 6.77 8.35
CA SER A 72 -3.06 8.23 8.48
C SER A 72 -2.91 8.94 7.13
N PHE A 73 -2.05 8.41 6.25
CA PHE A 73 -1.85 8.93 4.90
C PHE A 73 -3.13 8.83 4.05
N ALA A 74 -3.81 7.68 4.08
CA ALA A 74 -5.10 7.54 3.37
C ALA A 74 -6.16 8.49 3.92
N PHE A 75 -6.29 8.59 5.26
CA PHE A 75 -7.26 9.50 5.89
C PHE A 75 -6.97 10.97 5.62
N PHE A 76 -5.69 11.37 5.56
CA PHE A 76 -5.30 12.72 5.14
C PHE A 76 -5.90 13.03 3.75
N PHE A 77 -5.69 12.18 2.75
CA PHE A 77 -6.21 12.44 1.41
C PHE A 77 -7.73 12.29 1.29
N ILE A 78 -8.35 11.39 2.05
CA ILE A 78 -9.81 11.31 2.17
C ILE A 78 -10.37 12.65 2.69
N TYR A 79 -9.77 13.20 3.74
CA TYR A 79 -10.16 14.49 4.31
C TYR A 79 -9.98 15.65 3.32
N PHE A 80 -8.83 15.71 2.64
CA PHE A 80 -8.58 16.77 1.64
C PHE A 80 -9.40 16.63 0.35
N SER A 81 -10.07 15.49 0.16
CA SER A 81 -10.96 15.29 -0.99
C SER A 81 -12.35 15.92 -0.80
N PHE A 82 -12.70 16.38 0.40
CA PHE A 82 -13.99 17.01 0.63
C PHE A 82 -14.12 18.36 -0.11
N PRO A 83 -15.30 18.68 -0.69
CA PRO A 83 -16.58 17.97 -0.55
C PRO A 83 -16.85 16.85 -1.56
N ASP A 84 -15.87 16.42 -2.38
CA ASP A 84 -16.03 15.34 -3.36
C ASP A 84 -16.01 13.96 -2.67
N TRP A 85 -17.20 13.52 -2.23
CA TRP A 85 -17.43 12.21 -1.65
C TRP A 85 -17.07 11.06 -2.59
N GLY A 86 -17.24 11.24 -3.91
CA GLY A 86 -16.91 10.21 -4.89
C GLY A 86 -15.42 9.91 -4.89
N MET A 87 -14.59 10.95 -4.91
CA MET A 87 -13.13 10.83 -4.80
C MET A 87 -12.70 10.28 -3.45
N ALA A 88 -13.28 10.76 -2.35
CA ALA A 88 -12.98 10.27 -1.00
C ALA A 88 -13.25 8.75 -0.85
N LEU A 89 -14.40 8.28 -1.33
CA LEU A 89 -14.74 6.85 -1.31
C LEU A 89 -13.82 6.04 -2.23
N ASN A 90 -13.48 6.58 -3.41
CA ASN A 90 -12.58 5.91 -4.34
C ASN A 90 -11.17 5.75 -3.74
N ILE A 91 -10.63 6.78 -3.09
CA ILE A 91 -9.35 6.73 -2.37
C ILE A 91 -9.38 5.66 -1.29
N GLY A 92 -10.43 5.65 -0.45
CA GLY A 92 -10.59 4.63 0.59
C GLY A 92 -10.63 3.21 0.03
N ALA A 93 -11.41 2.99 -1.03
CA ALA A 93 -11.52 1.68 -1.68
C ALA A 93 -10.20 1.22 -2.32
N CYS A 94 -9.48 2.11 -3.00
CA CYS A 94 -8.18 1.82 -3.60
C CYS A 94 -7.11 1.52 -2.53
N ALA A 95 -7.07 2.30 -1.45
CA ALA A 95 -6.15 2.06 -0.34
C ALA A 95 -6.38 0.68 0.29
N LEU A 96 -7.64 0.31 0.55
CA LEU A 96 -7.99 -1.03 1.06
C LEU A 96 -7.59 -2.13 0.07
N ALA A 97 -7.84 -1.94 -1.23
CA ALA A 97 -7.48 -2.90 -2.25
C ALA A 97 -5.96 -3.12 -2.36
N ALA A 98 -5.17 -2.05 -2.26
CA ALA A 98 -3.71 -2.14 -2.28
C ALA A 98 -3.12 -2.80 -1.03
N LEU A 99 -3.80 -2.75 0.11
CA LEU A 99 -3.40 -3.42 1.36
C LEU A 99 -3.84 -4.89 1.43
N LEU A 100 -4.78 -5.30 0.58
CA LEU A 100 -5.39 -6.62 0.64
C LEU A 100 -4.39 -7.78 0.47
N PRO A 101 -3.38 -7.70 -0.44
CA PRO A 101 -2.36 -8.75 -0.55
C PRO A 101 -1.60 -9.00 0.76
N ASP A 102 -1.18 -7.94 1.47
CA ASP A 102 -0.51 -8.07 2.76
C ASP A 102 -1.43 -8.67 3.84
N ALA A 103 -2.71 -8.29 3.83
CA ALA A 103 -3.70 -8.84 4.75
C ALA A 103 -3.87 -10.36 4.60
N TYR A 104 -3.57 -10.94 3.43
CA TYR A 104 -3.62 -12.39 3.22
C TYR A 104 -2.54 -13.17 3.98
N TYR A 105 -1.50 -12.51 4.51
CA TYR A 105 -0.59 -13.15 5.46
C TYR A 105 -1.23 -13.37 6.84
N ILE A 106 -2.24 -12.59 7.23
CA ILE A 106 -2.86 -12.67 8.57
C ILE A 106 -3.48 -14.06 8.82
N PRO A 107 -4.32 -14.62 7.92
CA PRO A 107 -4.88 -15.95 8.14
C PRO A 107 -3.85 -17.06 8.25
N LEU A 108 -2.73 -16.94 7.53
CA LEU A 108 -1.63 -17.89 7.59
C LEU A 108 -0.84 -17.77 8.90
N ALA A 109 -0.57 -16.55 9.34
CA ALA A 109 0.19 -16.28 10.55
C ALA A 109 -0.57 -16.61 11.84
N PHE A 110 -1.87 -16.32 11.91
CA PHE A 110 -2.67 -16.42 13.14
C PHE A 110 -3.60 -17.63 13.21
N PHE A 111 -4.18 -18.06 12.08
CA PHE A 111 -5.19 -19.13 12.08
C PHE A 111 -4.68 -20.45 11.47
N GLY A 112 -3.48 -20.47 10.89
CA GLY A 112 -2.93 -21.63 10.20
C GLY A 112 -3.77 -22.11 9.00
N LYS A 113 -4.76 -21.32 8.58
CA LYS A 113 -5.72 -21.69 7.52
C LYS A 113 -5.10 -21.47 6.15
N ARG A 114 -5.17 -22.51 5.33
CA ARG A 114 -4.52 -22.59 4.02
C ARG A 114 -5.56 -22.71 2.91
N TRP A 115 -6.15 -21.59 2.51
CA TRP A 115 -7.06 -21.55 1.36
C TRP A 115 -6.26 -21.45 0.06
N GLY A 116 -6.68 -22.17 -0.99
CA GLY A 116 -5.93 -22.29 -2.23
C GLY A 116 -5.59 -20.94 -2.88
N PHE A 117 -6.57 -20.04 -2.96
CA PHE A 117 -6.36 -18.69 -3.53
C PHE A 117 -5.44 -17.81 -2.66
N ILE A 118 -5.68 -17.75 -1.35
CA ILE A 118 -4.84 -16.98 -0.39
C ILE A 118 -3.38 -17.45 -0.45
N LEU A 119 -3.17 -18.78 -0.42
CA LEU A 119 -1.84 -19.35 -0.55
C LEU A 119 -1.19 -19.02 -1.89
N TRP A 120 -1.96 -19.01 -2.97
CA TRP A 120 -1.44 -18.65 -4.28
C TRP A 120 -0.99 -17.19 -4.29
N VAL A 121 -1.80 -16.24 -3.79
CA VAL A 121 -1.44 -14.82 -3.71
C VAL A 121 -0.17 -14.63 -2.88
N VAL A 122 -0.12 -15.21 -1.68
CA VAL A 122 1.04 -15.12 -0.77
C VAL A 122 2.30 -15.71 -1.39
N ARG A 123 2.19 -16.81 -2.15
CA ARG A 123 3.32 -17.39 -2.89
C ARG A 123 3.80 -16.50 -4.03
N VAL A 124 2.88 -15.85 -4.75
CA VAL A 124 3.25 -14.91 -5.80
C VAL A 124 3.97 -13.71 -5.16
N GLN A 125 3.35 -13.10 -4.15
CA GLN A 125 3.88 -11.94 -3.46
C GLN A 125 5.26 -12.19 -2.84
N SER A 126 5.42 -13.25 -2.04
CA SER A 126 6.71 -13.61 -1.44
C SER A 126 7.82 -13.81 -2.48
N LYS A 127 7.52 -14.42 -3.64
CA LYS A 127 8.50 -14.56 -4.73
C LYS A 127 8.91 -13.23 -5.33
N LEU A 128 8.00 -12.26 -5.47
CA LEU A 128 8.31 -10.93 -5.97
C LEU A 128 9.20 -10.19 -4.96
N GLN A 129 8.79 -10.18 -3.69
CA GLN A 129 9.54 -9.53 -2.61
C GLN A 129 10.94 -10.08 -2.44
N GLU A 130 11.12 -11.41 -2.45
CA GLU A 130 12.44 -12.04 -2.32
C GLU A 130 13.40 -11.61 -3.43
N LYS A 131 12.90 -11.47 -4.66
CA LYS A 131 13.71 -11.04 -5.82
C LYS A 131 14.06 -9.56 -5.78
N ALA A 132 13.24 -8.74 -5.15
CA ALA A 132 13.37 -7.29 -5.14
C ALA A 132 14.09 -6.75 -3.89
N LYS A 133 14.62 -7.62 -3.03
CA LYS A 133 15.37 -7.18 -1.84
C LYS A 133 16.61 -6.37 -2.22
N ALA A 134 16.73 -5.20 -1.61
CA ALA A 134 17.85 -4.29 -1.82
C ALA A 134 18.55 -3.92 -0.51
N PRO A 135 19.83 -3.47 -0.57
CA PRO A 135 20.49 -2.87 0.58
C PRO A 135 19.66 -1.74 1.17
N ARG A 136 19.69 -1.61 2.51
CA ARG A 136 18.79 -0.71 3.26
C ARG A 136 18.70 0.71 2.69
N ALA A 137 19.83 1.33 2.38
CA ALA A 137 19.84 2.70 1.85
C ALA A 137 19.07 2.82 0.53
N PHE A 138 19.37 1.97 -0.45
CA PHE A 138 18.71 2.00 -1.76
C PHE A 138 17.24 1.57 -1.66
N GLY A 139 16.96 0.52 -0.88
CA GLY A 139 15.60 0.02 -0.71
C GLY A 139 14.67 0.94 0.08
N VAL A 140 15.19 1.79 0.98
CA VAL A 140 14.42 2.85 1.64
C VAL A 140 14.23 4.04 0.70
N PHE A 141 15.25 4.38 -0.10
CA PHE A 141 15.16 5.46 -1.08
C PHE A 141 14.02 5.26 -2.09
N THR A 142 13.90 4.06 -2.67
CA THR A 142 12.82 3.73 -3.61
C THR A 142 11.43 3.80 -2.98
N GLN A 143 11.30 3.38 -1.71
CA GLN A 143 10.05 3.49 -0.96
C GLN A 143 9.66 4.94 -0.72
N ILE A 144 10.60 5.77 -0.26
CA ILE A 144 10.40 7.22 -0.09
C ILE A 144 10.02 7.85 -1.43
N PHE A 145 10.69 7.47 -2.51
CA PHE A 145 10.40 7.98 -3.85
C PHE A 145 8.97 7.63 -4.30
N ALA A 146 8.52 6.39 -4.06
CA ALA A 146 7.15 5.98 -4.36
C ALA A 146 6.12 6.77 -3.51
N ILE A 147 6.40 6.97 -2.22
CA ILE A 147 5.56 7.78 -1.33
C ILE A 147 5.47 9.22 -1.82
N ALA A 148 6.61 9.86 -2.09
CA ALA A 148 6.67 11.24 -2.54
C ALA A 148 5.96 11.42 -3.90
N SER A 149 6.18 10.50 -4.83
CA SER A 149 5.53 10.53 -6.14
C SER A 149 4.02 10.36 -6.00
N GLY A 150 3.56 9.39 -5.20
CA GLY A 150 2.14 9.18 -4.92
C GLY A 150 1.49 10.40 -4.25
N PHE A 151 2.16 10.99 -3.26
CA PHE A 151 1.73 12.21 -2.60
C PHE A 151 1.57 13.36 -3.60
N LEU A 152 2.60 13.67 -4.38
CA LEU A 152 2.60 14.81 -5.30
C LEU A 152 1.50 14.67 -6.36
N ILE A 153 1.35 13.48 -6.95
CA ILE A 153 0.32 13.20 -7.94
C ILE A 153 -1.08 13.36 -7.32
N ALA A 154 -1.33 12.72 -6.18
CA ALA A 154 -2.63 12.80 -5.52
C ALA A 154 -2.98 14.23 -5.12
N PHE A 155 -2.04 14.93 -4.50
CA PHE A 155 -2.23 16.30 -4.04
C PHE A 155 -2.53 17.25 -5.21
N GLN A 156 -1.77 17.17 -6.30
CA GLN A 156 -2.03 17.97 -7.49
C GLN A 156 -3.43 17.70 -8.08
N GLN A 157 -3.82 16.43 -8.21
CA GLN A 157 -5.12 16.07 -8.78
C GLN A 157 -6.30 16.53 -7.92
N ILE A 158 -6.16 16.45 -6.59
CA ILE A 158 -7.19 16.89 -5.65
C ILE A 158 -7.32 18.41 -5.68
N LEU A 159 -6.21 19.15 -5.64
CA LEU A 159 -6.23 20.61 -5.68
C LEU A 159 -6.93 21.17 -6.93
N VAL A 160 -6.71 20.56 -8.09
CA VAL A 160 -7.35 20.97 -9.36
C VAL A 160 -8.87 20.77 -9.33
N ARG A 161 -9.38 19.83 -8.52
CA ARG A 161 -10.82 19.54 -8.39
C ARG A 161 -11.50 20.32 -7.29
N LEU A 162 -10.75 20.96 -6.39
CA LEU A 162 -11.33 21.78 -5.34
C LEU A 162 -12.02 23.01 -5.96
N PRO A 163 -13.21 23.40 -5.47
CA PRO A 163 -13.83 24.66 -5.87
C PRO A 163 -12.88 25.84 -5.61
N GLN A 164 -12.95 26.89 -6.44
CA GLN A 164 -12.07 28.07 -6.33
C GLN A 164 -12.06 28.72 -4.93
N THR A 165 -13.15 28.58 -4.16
CA THR A 165 -13.24 29.06 -2.78
C THR A 165 -12.31 28.35 -1.80
N TRP A 166 -11.84 27.14 -2.13
CA TRP A 166 -10.93 26.33 -1.32
C TRP A 166 -9.48 26.36 -1.81
N GLN A 167 -9.20 26.97 -2.95
CA GLN A 167 -7.84 27.06 -3.53
C GLN A 167 -6.99 28.21 -2.94
N ILE A 168 -7.55 28.98 -2.00
CA ILE A 168 -6.93 30.19 -1.40
C ILE A 168 -6.40 29.92 0.03
N LEU A 169 -6.59 28.70 0.55
CA LEU A 169 -6.05 28.23 1.83
C LEU A 169 -4.88 27.28 1.58
#